data_AF-A0A3E1EUJ2-F1
#
_entry.id   AF-A0A3E1EUJ2-F1
#
_cell.length_a   1.000
_cell.length_b   1.000
_cell.length_c   1.000
_cell.angle_alpha   90.00
_cell.angle_beta   90.00
_cell.angle_gamma   90.00
#
_symmetry.space_group_name_H-M   'P 1'
#
loop_
_entity.id
_entity.type
_entity.pdbx_description
1 polymer ?
#
loop_
_entity_poly.entity_id
_entity_poly.type
_entity_poly.pdbx_seq_one_letter_code
_entity_poly.pdbx_strand_id
1 'polypeptide(L)'
;MERLQKIVTLSCLIYTLYGLSSFFQLGTFVPPIPLKPFLFLTFLIAYLVSSSFKEFNLLKIFTSFWLLSLIFVGQYFVEVFFDYQTVECYLRNVEPLVLIGSVLGFISVIFKLSYTIGLGFFKSAIPVLGIVLLFSFSPNLDDHLVYDFVIIAFAFIFYLYDCLNQVGIVETKQKEIILLLQGVAVLTFIERMTYIVLAY
;
A
#
# COMPACT_ATOMS: atom_id res chain seq x y z
N MET A 1 -13.72 -12.49 -3.71
CA MET A 1 -12.62 -13.13 -2.95
C MET A 1 -11.61 -13.92 -3.80
N GLU A 2 -11.90 -15.13 -4.32
CA GLU A 2 -10.85 -15.96 -5.00
C GLU A 2 -10.13 -15.26 -6.16
N ARG A 3 -10.86 -14.49 -6.97
CA ARG A 3 -10.27 -13.74 -8.09
C ARG A 3 -9.30 -12.66 -7.60
N LEU A 4 -9.68 -11.93 -6.56
CA LEU A 4 -8.83 -10.89 -5.95
C LEU A 4 -7.57 -11.51 -5.36
N GLN A 5 -7.71 -12.64 -4.64
CA GLN A 5 -6.57 -13.38 -4.10
C GLN A 5 -5.59 -13.83 -5.19
N LYS A 6 -6.09 -14.43 -6.27
CA LYS A 6 -5.23 -14.83 -7.40
C LYS A 6 -4.49 -13.66 -8.01
N ILE A 7 -5.16 -12.53 -8.22
CA ILE A 7 -4.54 -11.33 -8.78
C ILE A 7 -3.46 -10.79 -7.84
N VAL A 8 -3.79 -10.61 -6.55
CA VAL A 8 -2.83 -10.11 -5.55
C VAL A 8 -1.60 -11.02 -5.46
N THR A 9 -1.80 -12.33 -5.32
CA THR A 9 -0.71 -13.29 -5.24
C THR A 9 0.15 -13.30 -6.52
N LEU A 10 -0.48 -13.28 -7.69
CA LEU A 10 0.23 -13.31 -8.97
C LEU A 10 1.04 -12.03 -9.19
N SER A 11 0.48 -10.86 -8.91
CA SER A 11 1.21 -9.58 -8.96
C SER A 11 2.37 -9.53 -7.97
N CYS A 12 2.18 -9.99 -6.74
CA CYS A 12 3.26 -10.09 -5.76
C CYS A 12 4.36 -11.04 -6.27
N LEU A 13 4.00 -12.20 -6.83
CA LEU A 13 4.98 -13.14 -7.38
C LEU A 13 5.75 -12.55 -8.56
N ILE A 14 5.07 -11.87 -9.49
CA ILE A 14 5.71 -11.14 -10.60
C ILE A 14 6.71 -10.12 -10.05
N TYR A 15 6.33 -9.34 -9.05
CA TYR A 15 7.21 -8.33 -8.48
C TYR A 15 8.37 -8.91 -7.67
N THR A 16 8.17 -10.05 -7.01
CA THR A 16 9.25 -10.78 -6.33
C THR A 16 10.26 -11.29 -7.35
N LEU A 17 9.81 -11.91 -8.44
CA LEU A 17 10.69 -12.34 -9.53
C LEU A 17 11.44 -11.15 -10.13
N TYR A 18 10.73 -10.03 -10.31
CA TYR A 18 11.31 -8.78 -10.76
C TYR A 18 12.40 -8.27 -9.80
N GLY A 19 12.11 -8.13 -8.51
CA GLY A 19 13.06 -7.71 -7.49
C GLY A 19 14.26 -8.65 -7.36
N LEU A 20 14.04 -9.98 -7.43
CA LEU A 20 15.12 -10.96 -7.44
C LEU A 20 16.01 -10.81 -8.68
N SER A 21 15.42 -10.62 -9.86
CA SER A 21 16.20 -10.40 -11.09
C SER A 21 17.06 -9.13 -11.01
N SER A 22 16.50 -8.04 -10.46
CA SER A 22 17.24 -6.80 -10.20
C SER A 22 18.35 -6.99 -9.17
N PHE A 23 18.12 -7.80 -8.13
CA PHE A 23 19.10 -8.12 -7.10
C PHE A 23 20.30 -8.90 -7.67
N PHE A 24 20.06 -9.89 -8.54
CA PHE A 24 21.14 -10.65 -9.17
C PHE A 24 21.90 -9.88 -10.26
N GLN A 25 21.32 -8.81 -10.81
CA GLN A 25 21.93 -7.98 -11.85
C GLN A 25 22.78 -6.81 -11.31
N LEU A 26 23.13 -6.80 -10.00
CA LEU A 26 24.18 -5.98 -9.36
C LEU A 26 24.42 -4.62 -10.05
N GLY A 27 23.55 -3.65 -9.79
CA GLY A 27 23.87 -2.22 -9.96
C GLY A 27 23.62 -1.57 -11.32
N THR A 28 23.23 -2.28 -12.38
CA THR A 28 22.98 -1.65 -13.70
C THR A 28 21.51 -1.59 -14.12
N PHE A 29 20.59 -2.17 -13.35
CA PHE A 29 19.18 -2.18 -13.72
C PHE A 29 18.41 -1.10 -12.95
N VAL A 30 18.46 0.14 -13.45
CA VAL A 30 17.34 1.06 -13.24
C VAL A 30 16.13 0.38 -13.86
N PRO A 31 15.03 0.13 -13.12
CA PRO A 31 13.81 -0.39 -13.68
C PRO A 31 13.44 0.37 -14.96
N PRO A 32 13.38 -0.26 -16.15
CA PRO A 32 12.97 0.44 -17.36
C PRO A 32 11.49 0.86 -17.28
N ILE A 33 10.73 0.27 -16.36
CA ILE A 33 9.30 0.51 -16.16
C ILE A 33 9.00 0.50 -14.65
N PRO A 34 8.29 1.52 -14.13
CA PRO A 34 7.87 1.56 -12.74
C PRO A 34 6.69 0.62 -12.50
N LEU A 35 7.00 -0.66 -12.32
CA LEU A 35 5.99 -1.71 -12.29
C LEU A 35 5.03 -1.59 -11.08
N LYS A 36 5.52 -1.08 -9.93
CA LYS A 36 4.76 -1.00 -8.67
C LYS A 36 3.44 -0.22 -8.80
N PRO A 37 3.41 1.03 -9.31
CA PRO A 37 2.17 1.75 -9.59
C PRO A 37 1.16 1.00 -10.47
N PHE A 38 1.62 0.28 -11.49
CA PHE A 38 0.73 -0.53 -12.34
C PHE A 38 0.16 -1.76 -11.63
N LEU A 39 0.93 -2.37 -10.72
CA LEU A 39 0.43 -3.44 -9.87
C LEU A 39 -0.61 -2.92 -8.86
N PHE A 40 -0.39 -1.75 -8.28
CA PHE A 40 -1.39 -1.09 -7.43
C PHE A 40 -2.67 -0.73 -8.19
N LEU A 41 -2.54 -0.26 -9.43
CA LEU A 41 -3.69 -0.04 -10.31
C LEU A 41 -4.46 -1.35 -10.56
N THR A 42 -3.74 -2.44 -10.79
CA THR A 42 -4.34 -3.77 -10.96
C THR A 42 -5.09 -4.22 -9.70
N PHE A 43 -4.54 -3.95 -8.51
CA PHE A 43 -5.20 -4.21 -7.23
C PHE A 43 -6.49 -3.40 -7.08
N LEU A 44 -6.44 -2.11 -7.41
CA LEU A 44 -7.60 -1.23 -7.35
C LEU A 44 -8.72 -1.71 -8.29
N ILE A 45 -8.39 -2.03 -9.55
CA ILE A 45 -9.37 -2.54 -10.52
C ILE A 45 -9.96 -3.86 -10.04
N ALA A 46 -9.12 -4.80 -9.61
CA ALA A 46 -9.57 -6.09 -9.11
C ALA A 46 -10.49 -5.95 -7.90
N TYR A 47 -10.18 -5.03 -6.98
CA TYR A 47 -10.98 -4.73 -5.80
C TYR A 47 -12.33 -4.12 -6.14
N LEU A 48 -12.35 -3.13 -7.06
CA LEU A 48 -13.58 -2.48 -7.50
C LEU A 48 -14.50 -3.47 -8.24
N VAL A 49 -13.93 -4.36 -9.05
CA VAL A 49 -14.68 -5.38 -9.81
C VAL A 49 -15.17 -6.52 -8.90
N SER A 50 -14.39 -6.93 -7.89
CA SER A 50 -14.82 -8.01 -6.99
C SER A 50 -15.92 -7.58 -6.02
N SER A 51 -16.00 -6.30 -5.71
CA SER A 51 -16.96 -5.75 -4.76
C SER A 51 -18.22 -5.24 -5.48
N SER A 52 -19.36 -5.89 -5.26
CA SER A 52 -20.65 -5.53 -5.86
C SER A 52 -20.96 -4.03 -5.72
N PHE A 53 -21.36 -3.39 -6.83
CA PHE A 53 -21.67 -1.95 -6.91
C PHE A 53 -22.80 -1.48 -5.97
N LYS A 54 -23.59 -2.41 -5.41
CA LYS A 54 -24.81 -2.10 -4.67
C LYS A 54 -24.59 -1.65 -3.22
N GLU A 55 -23.39 -1.77 -2.67
CA GLU A 55 -23.14 -1.44 -1.26
C GLU A 55 -22.07 -0.36 -1.12
N PHE A 56 -22.52 0.88 -0.87
CA PHE A 56 -21.66 1.99 -0.46
C PHE A 56 -21.17 1.75 0.97
N ASN A 57 -19.98 1.15 1.11
CA ASN A 57 -19.31 1.00 2.39
C ASN A 57 -18.18 2.02 2.51
N LEU A 58 -18.17 2.82 3.58
CA LEU A 58 -17.11 3.79 3.88
C LEU A 58 -15.70 3.16 3.84
N LEU A 59 -15.58 1.91 4.32
CA LEU A 59 -14.31 1.20 4.30
C LEU A 59 -13.79 0.98 2.86
N LYS A 60 -14.69 0.67 1.92
CA LYS A 60 -14.37 0.51 0.49
C LYS A 60 -13.92 1.83 -0.13
N ILE A 61 -14.58 2.94 0.23
CA ILE A 61 -14.22 4.28 -0.24
C ILE A 61 -12.81 4.64 0.24
N PHE A 62 -12.55 4.47 1.54
CA PHE A 62 -11.22 4.76 2.10
C PHE A 62 -10.13 3.88 1.49
N THR A 63 -10.37 2.57 1.31
CA THR A 63 -9.39 1.68 0.67
C THR A 63 -9.14 2.05 -0.79
N SER A 64 -10.19 2.41 -1.54
CA SER A 64 -10.05 2.81 -2.93
C SER A 64 -9.32 4.14 -3.07
N PHE A 65 -9.64 5.11 -2.21
CA PHE A 65 -8.96 6.39 -2.15
C PHE A 65 -7.47 6.21 -1.80
N TRP A 66 -7.17 5.41 -0.78
CA TRP A 66 -5.79 5.11 -0.38
C TRP A 66 -4.99 4.46 -1.51
N LEU A 67 -5.53 3.41 -2.15
CA LEU A 67 -4.87 2.76 -3.30
C LEU A 67 -4.67 3.72 -4.47
N LEU A 68 -5.67 4.57 -4.76
CA LEU A 68 -5.56 5.58 -5.80
C LEU A 68 -4.43 6.56 -5.49
N SER A 69 -4.37 7.09 -4.27
CA SER A 69 -3.29 8.00 -3.86
C SER A 69 -1.92 7.32 -3.96
N LEU A 70 -1.78 6.05 -3.57
CA LEU A 70 -0.52 5.31 -3.70
C LEU A 70 -0.02 5.16 -5.13
N ILE A 71 -0.91 5.09 -6.13
CA ILE A 71 -0.52 5.03 -7.55
C ILE A 71 0.13 6.36 -7.96
N PHE A 72 -0.44 7.48 -7.52
CA PHE A 72 0.02 8.81 -7.89
C PHE A 72 1.23 9.31 -7.08
N VAL A 73 1.49 8.78 -5.88
CA VAL A 73 2.74 9.05 -5.14
C VAL A 73 3.98 8.51 -5.87
N GLY A 74 3.84 7.56 -6.79
CA GLY A 74 4.97 7.07 -7.58
C GLY A 74 5.40 8.08 -8.64
N GLN A 75 6.48 8.85 -8.39
CA GLN A 75 7.10 9.77 -9.36
C GLN A 75 7.17 9.18 -10.78
N TYR A 76 7.69 7.96 -10.89
CA TYR A 76 7.87 7.28 -12.17
C TYR A 76 6.55 7.00 -12.92
N PHE A 77 5.42 6.85 -12.23
CA PHE A 77 4.12 6.65 -12.91
C PHE A 77 3.69 7.90 -13.67
N VAL A 78 3.92 9.08 -13.08
CA VAL A 78 3.59 10.37 -13.69
C VAL A 78 4.51 10.63 -14.89
N GLU A 79 5.79 10.24 -14.79
CA GLU A 79 6.77 10.34 -15.88
C GLU A 79 6.40 9.56 -17.15
N VAL A 80 5.53 8.55 -17.06
CA VAL A 80 5.07 7.80 -18.24
C VAL A 80 4.09 8.62 -19.09
N PHE A 81 3.33 9.54 -18.48
CA PHE A 81 2.24 10.26 -19.16
C PHE A 81 2.54 11.74 -19.41
N PHE A 82 3.49 12.32 -18.69
CA PHE A 82 3.77 13.74 -18.70
C PHE A 82 5.20 14.04 -19.17
N ASP A 83 5.38 15.21 -19.76
CA ASP A 83 6.69 15.74 -20.11
C ASP A 83 7.44 16.22 -18.85
N TYR A 84 8.76 16.35 -18.97
CA TYR A 84 9.65 16.64 -17.84
C TYR A 84 9.26 17.90 -17.04
N GLN A 85 8.83 18.97 -17.72
CA GLN A 85 8.43 20.22 -17.05
C GLN A 85 7.17 20.04 -16.20
N THR A 86 6.21 19.25 -16.69
CA THR A 86 4.98 18.95 -15.94
C THR A 86 5.26 18.01 -14.76
N VAL A 87 6.19 17.06 -14.92
CA VAL A 87 6.65 16.19 -13.82
C VAL A 87 7.28 17.03 -12.71
N GLU A 88 8.21 17.94 -13.03
CA GLU A 88 8.86 18.77 -12.01
C GLU A 88 7.84 19.65 -11.24
N CYS A 89 6.84 20.19 -11.94
CA CYS A 89 5.73 20.91 -11.32
C CYS A 89 4.88 20.01 -10.40
N TYR A 90 4.65 18.76 -10.82
CA TYR A 90 3.91 17.77 -10.05
C TYR A 90 4.64 17.41 -8.74
N LEU A 91 5.91 17.04 -8.83
CA LEU A 91 6.72 16.65 -7.67
C LEU A 91 6.78 17.76 -6.62
N ARG A 92 6.89 19.01 -7.07
CA ARG A 92 7.04 20.14 -6.15
C ARG A 92 5.74 20.61 -5.49
N ASN A 93 4.60 20.52 -6.19
CA ASN A 93 3.36 21.17 -5.77
C ASN A 93 2.20 20.21 -5.48
N VAL A 94 2.17 19.06 -6.16
CA VAL A 94 1.03 18.13 -6.14
C VAL A 94 1.36 16.89 -5.32
N GLU A 95 2.53 16.28 -5.53
CA GLU A 95 2.94 15.07 -4.83
C GLU A 95 2.84 15.18 -3.29
N PRO A 96 3.26 16.28 -2.63
CA PRO A 96 3.14 16.38 -1.17
C PRO A 96 1.68 16.31 -0.70
N LEU A 97 0.76 16.89 -1.46
CA LEU A 97 -0.68 16.84 -1.16
C LEU A 97 -1.23 15.43 -1.36
N VAL A 98 -0.80 14.75 -2.42
CA VAL A 98 -1.20 13.36 -2.69
C VAL A 98 -0.64 12.41 -1.63
N LEU A 99 0.58 12.65 -1.14
CA LEU A 99 1.20 11.90 -0.05
C LEU A 99 0.43 12.08 1.26
N ILE A 100 0.11 13.32 1.64
CA ILE A 100 -0.74 13.60 2.81
C ILE A 100 -2.10 12.91 2.65
N GLY A 101 -2.71 12.99 1.47
CA GLY A 101 -3.95 12.29 1.16
C GLY A 101 -3.82 10.77 1.32
N SER A 102 -2.73 10.18 0.84
CA SER A 102 -2.43 8.75 1.00
C SER A 102 -2.34 8.37 2.49
N VAL A 103 -1.60 9.15 3.28
CA VAL A 103 -1.45 8.94 4.73
C VAL A 103 -2.80 9.00 5.44
N LEU A 104 -3.61 10.03 5.19
CA LEU A 104 -4.94 10.18 5.78
C LEU A 104 -5.89 9.04 5.34
N GLY A 105 -5.82 8.64 4.07
CA GLY A 105 -6.54 7.48 3.54
C GLY A 105 -6.16 6.20 4.27
N PHE A 106 -4.86 5.94 4.43
CA PHE A 106 -4.34 4.79 5.15
C PHE A 106 -4.82 4.74 6.60
N ILE A 107 -4.66 5.85 7.33
CA ILE A 107 -5.13 5.97 8.72
C ILE A 107 -6.62 5.67 8.81
N SER A 108 -7.42 6.19 7.87
CA SER A 108 -8.87 5.97 7.81
C SER A 108 -9.22 4.50 7.55
N VAL A 109 -8.48 3.81 6.66
CA VAL A 109 -8.63 2.37 6.41
C VAL A 109 -8.33 1.58 7.67
N ILE A 110 -7.17 1.80 8.29
CA ILE A 110 -6.74 1.07 9.48
C ILE A 110 -7.72 1.30 10.64
N PHE A 111 -8.12 2.55 10.88
CA PHE A 111 -9.08 2.89 11.92
C PHE A 111 -10.41 2.18 11.71
N LYS A 112 -10.98 2.27 10.49
CA LYS A 112 -12.28 1.66 10.20
C LYS A 112 -12.20 0.13 10.23
N LEU A 113 -11.14 -0.46 9.69
CA LEU A 113 -10.90 -1.90 9.70
C LEU A 113 -10.80 -2.42 11.13
N SER A 114 -10.00 -1.75 11.98
CA SER A 114 -9.84 -2.10 13.40
C SER A 114 -11.16 -2.04 14.15
N TYR A 115 -11.98 -1.01 13.89
CA TYR A 115 -13.31 -0.88 14.47
C TYR A 115 -14.23 -2.03 14.04
N THR A 116 -14.26 -2.35 12.74
CA THR A 116 -15.16 -3.38 12.19
C THR A 116 -14.81 -4.80 12.62
N ILE A 117 -13.53 -5.07 12.89
CA ILE A 117 -13.05 -6.37 13.36
C ILE A 117 -13.28 -6.54 14.88
N GLY A 118 -13.69 -5.49 15.59
CA GLY A 118 -14.05 -5.60 17.01
C GLY A 118 -12.85 -5.74 17.95
N LEU A 119 -11.67 -5.26 17.55
CA LEU A 119 -10.42 -5.25 18.30
C LEU A 119 -10.52 -4.44 19.63
N GLY A 120 -11.18 -4.96 20.67
CA GLY A 120 -11.52 -4.29 21.93
C GLY A 120 -10.55 -3.20 22.45
N PHE A 121 -9.38 -3.60 22.96
CA PHE A 121 -8.33 -2.70 23.50
C PHE A 121 -7.47 -2.03 22.41
N PHE A 122 -7.53 -2.57 21.20
CA PHE A 122 -6.79 -2.16 20.02
C PHE A 122 -7.55 -1.15 19.13
N LYS A 123 -8.80 -0.85 19.46
CA LYS A 123 -9.71 0.08 18.76
C LYS A 123 -9.17 1.50 18.67
N SER A 124 -8.34 1.93 19.62
CA SER A 124 -7.72 3.26 19.62
C SER A 124 -6.19 3.23 19.53
N ALA A 125 -5.54 2.23 20.14
CA ALA A 125 -4.07 2.23 20.27
C ALA A 125 -3.32 1.96 18.96
N ILE A 126 -3.78 1.03 18.11
CA ILE A 126 -3.13 0.71 16.84
C ILE A 126 -3.14 1.90 15.86
N PRO A 127 -4.29 2.56 15.59
CA PRO A 127 -4.32 3.75 14.74
C PRO A 127 -3.47 4.90 15.30
N VAL A 128 -3.52 5.10 16.63
CA VAL A 128 -2.75 6.16 17.31
C VAL A 128 -1.24 5.88 17.24
N LEU A 129 -0.80 4.63 17.42
CA LEU A 129 0.60 4.24 17.20
C LEU A 129 1.04 4.49 15.76
N GLY A 130 0.18 4.22 14.78
CA GLY A 130 0.48 4.49 13.36
C GLY A 130 0.65 5.97 13.07
N ILE A 131 -0.27 6.79 13.59
CA ILE A 131 -0.20 8.25 13.49
C ILE A 131 1.06 8.78 14.21
N VAL A 132 1.34 8.31 15.43
CA VAL A 132 2.51 8.75 16.21
C VAL A 132 3.81 8.35 15.53
N LEU A 133 3.91 7.15 14.96
CA LEU A 133 5.10 6.70 14.23
C LEU A 133 5.29 7.49 12.93
N LEU A 134 4.22 7.79 12.19
CA LEU A 134 4.29 8.58 10.96
C LEU A 134 4.73 10.03 11.23
N PHE A 135 4.22 10.65 12.28
CA PHE A 135 4.51 12.06 12.60
C PHE A 135 5.80 12.26 13.41
N SER A 136 6.25 11.27 14.18
CA SER A 136 7.47 11.40 15.02
C SER A 136 8.76 11.12 14.26
N PHE A 137 8.71 10.30 13.19
CA PHE A 137 9.91 9.88 12.45
C PHE A 137 10.17 10.67 11.15
N SER A 138 9.27 11.59 10.75
CA SER A 138 9.42 12.33 9.51
C SER A 138 8.91 13.78 9.67
N PRO A 139 9.69 14.68 10.30
CA PRO A 139 9.44 16.12 10.21
C PRO A 139 9.62 16.63 8.77
N ASN A 140 10.40 15.90 7.96
CA ASN A 140 10.52 16.09 6.52
C ASN A 140 9.76 14.97 5.82
N LEU A 141 8.58 15.28 5.27
CA LEU A 141 7.72 14.38 4.49
C LEU A 141 8.39 13.75 3.25
N ASP A 142 9.64 14.10 2.96
CA ASP A 142 10.46 13.54 1.87
C ASP A 142 10.86 12.07 2.12
N ASP A 143 10.85 11.61 3.37
CA ASP A 143 11.21 10.23 3.71
C ASP A 143 10.02 9.28 3.55
N HIS A 144 9.71 8.92 2.29
CA HIS A 144 8.78 7.84 1.93
C HIS A 144 9.09 6.51 2.64
N LEU A 145 10.33 6.33 3.14
CA LEU A 145 10.78 5.17 3.90
C LEU A 145 9.94 4.92 5.16
N VAL A 146 9.70 5.96 5.96
CA VAL A 146 8.96 5.80 7.24
C VAL A 146 7.53 5.35 6.95
N TYR A 147 6.88 5.97 5.96
CA TYR A 147 5.54 5.61 5.55
C TYR A 147 5.44 4.16 5.07
N ASP A 148 6.40 3.73 4.26
CA ASP A 148 6.48 2.35 3.76
C ASP A 148 6.65 1.32 4.88
N PHE A 149 7.53 1.57 5.85
CA PHE A 149 7.71 0.69 7.01
C PHE A 149 6.45 0.62 7.88
N VAL A 150 5.72 1.73 8.02
CA VAL A 150 4.44 1.75 8.73
C VAL A 150 3.43 0.86 8.00
N ILE A 151 3.28 0.96 6.68
CA ILE A 151 2.38 0.07 5.93
C ILE A 151 2.74 -1.40 6.17
N ILE A 152 4.03 -1.75 6.12
CA ILE A 152 4.53 -3.11 6.34
C ILE A 152 4.21 -3.60 7.76
N ALA A 153 4.48 -2.78 8.78
CA ALA A 153 4.24 -3.13 10.18
C ALA A 153 2.76 -3.41 10.44
N PHE A 154 1.86 -2.56 9.93
CA PHE A 154 0.42 -2.76 10.09
C PHE A 154 -0.08 -3.99 9.35
N ALA A 155 0.38 -4.23 8.12
CA ALA A 155 0.02 -5.45 7.39
C ALA A 155 0.44 -6.71 8.16
N PHE A 156 1.61 -6.70 8.79
CA PHE A 156 2.08 -7.79 9.63
C PHE A 156 1.22 -7.98 10.90
N ILE A 157 0.83 -6.89 11.57
CA ILE A 157 -0.07 -6.94 12.73
C ILE A 157 -1.43 -7.54 12.35
N PHE A 158 -2.03 -7.11 11.23
CA PHE A 158 -3.30 -7.68 10.76
C PHE A 158 -3.17 -9.13 10.31
N TYR A 159 -2.02 -9.52 9.72
CA TYR A 159 -1.73 -10.92 9.41
C TYR A 159 -1.67 -11.78 10.67
N LEU A 160 -0.91 -11.37 11.69
CA LEU A 160 -0.84 -12.08 12.97
C LEU A 160 -2.23 -12.18 13.62
N TYR A 161 -3.01 -11.11 13.56
CA TYR A 161 -4.38 -11.11 14.06
C TYR A 161 -5.25 -12.14 13.35
N ASP A 162 -5.18 -12.23 12.01
CA ASP A 162 -5.95 -13.21 11.21
C ASP A 162 -5.50 -14.65 11.51
N CYS A 163 -4.20 -14.89 11.69
CA CYS A 163 -3.65 -16.19 12.09
C CYS A 163 -4.10 -16.62 13.49
N LEU A 164 -4.15 -15.70 14.45
CA LEU A 164 -4.52 -16.00 15.83
C LEU A 164 -6.04 -16.16 16.01
N ASN A 165 -6.84 -15.44 15.23
CA ASN A 165 -8.30 -15.42 15.33
C ASN A 165 -9.00 -16.27 14.27
N GLN A 166 -8.39 -17.35 13.77
CA GLN A 166 -8.97 -18.31 12.81
C GLN A 166 -10.35 -18.91 13.22
N VAL A 167 -10.89 -18.55 14.40
CA VAL A 167 -12.19 -18.97 14.95
C VAL A 167 -13.28 -17.88 14.80
N GLY A 168 -12.93 -16.65 14.41
CA GLY A 168 -13.88 -15.55 14.25
C GLY A 168 -14.46 -15.44 12.83
N ILE A 169 -15.77 -15.18 12.73
CA ILE A 169 -16.47 -14.84 11.48
C ILE A 169 -15.99 -13.47 10.99
N VAL A 170 -14.79 -13.38 10.43
CA VAL A 170 -14.33 -12.19 9.72
C VAL A 170 -15.09 -12.14 8.39
N GLU A 171 -15.89 -11.09 8.20
CA GLU A 171 -16.69 -10.92 6.98
C GLU A 171 -15.78 -10.92 5.74
N THR A 172 -16.26 -11.51 4.65
CA THR A 172 -15.53 -11.61 3.37
C THR A 172 -14.94 -10.28 2.90
N LYS A 173 -15.64 -9.16 3.17
CA LYS A 173 -15.21 -7.80 2.81
C LYS A 173 -13.95 -7.35 3.55
N GLN A 174 -13.82 -7.70 4.82
CA GLN A 174 -12.66 -7.33 5.66
C GLN A 174 -11.42 -8.11 5.21
N LYS A 175 -11.60 -9.40 4.89
CA LYS A 175 -10.53 -10.25 4.36
C LYS A 175 -9.97 -9.75 3.03
N GLU A 176 -10.83 -9.21 2.15
CA GLU A 176 -10.38 -8.60 0.89
C GLU A 176 -9.44 -7.40 1.12
N ILE A 177 -9.70 -6.58 2.16
CA ILE A 177 -8.87 -5.42 2.49
C ILE A 177 -7.58 -5.83 3.18
N ILE A 178 -7.63 -6.82 4.08
CA ILE A 178 -6.43 -7.38 4.72
C ILE A 178 -5.49 -7.96 3.64
N LEU A 179 -6.05 -8.70 2.68
CA LEU A 179 -5.31 -9.22 1.54
C LEU A 179 -4.66 -8.10 0.71
N LEU A 180 -5.38 -6.99 0.46
CA LEU A 180 -4.81 -5.84 -0.24
C LEU A 180 -3.70 -5.16 0.55
N LEU A 181 -3.87 -4.97 1.86
CA LEU A 181 -2.85 -4.43 2.76
C LEU A 181 -1.57 -5.28 2.72
N GLN A 182 -1.72 -6.61 2.77
CA GLN A 182 -0.61 -7.56 2.65
C GLN A 182 0.06 -7.45 1.28
N GLY A 183 -0.72 -7.41 0.19
CA GLY A 183 -0.20 -7.26 -1.16
C GLY A 183 0.63 -5.99 -1.33
N VAL A 184 0.10 -4.85 -0.88
CA VAL A 184 0.81 -3.55 -0.89
C VAL A 184 2.09 -3.63 -0.06
N ALA A 185 2.02 -4.18 1.15
CA ALA A 185 3.18 -4.33 2.03
C ALA A 185 4.29 -5.20 1.42
N VAL A 186 3.95 -6.32 0.77
CA VAL A 186 4.92 -7.20 0.09
C VAL A 186 5.62 -6.46 -1.04
N LEU A 187 4.87 -5.77 -1.91
CA LEU A 187 5.45 -4.98 -3.01
C LEU A 187 6.39 -3.90 -2.49
N THR A 188 5.95 -3.16 -1.47
CA THR A 188 6.76 -2.12 -0.83
C THR A 188 8.02 -2.69 -0.16
N PHE A 189 7.92 -3.83 0.52
CA PHE A 189 9.07 -4.48 1.15
C PHE A 189 10.12 -4.90 0.11
N ILE A 190 9.71 -5.55 -0.99
CA ILE A 190 10.63 -5.97 -2.06
C ILE A 190 11.37 -4.77 -2.65
N GLU A 191 10.65 -3.68 -2.92
CA GLU A 191 11.24 -2.45 -3.45
C GLU A 191 12.29 -1.89 -2.49
N ARG A 192 11.98 -1.77 -1.19
CA ARG A 192 12.93 -1.27 -0.20
C ARG A 192 14.14 -2.17 0.00
N MET A 193 13.96 -3.49 -0.01
CA MET A 193 15.07 -4.45 0.02
C MET A 193 15.99 -4.30 -1.20
N THR A 194 15.42 -4.00 -2.37
CA THR A 194 16.20 -3.78 -3.60
C THR A 194 17.05 -2.49 -3.50
N TYR A 195 16.49 -1.41 -2.96
CA TYR A 195 17.22 -0.13 -2.82
C TYR A 195 18.24 -0.10 -1.69
N ILE A 196 17.97 -0.77 -0.54
CA ILE A 196 18.94 -0.83 0.57
C ILE A 196 20.24 -1.51 0.13
N VAL A 197 20.15 -2.51 -0.74
CA VAL A 197 21.32 -3.24 -1.25
C VAL A 197 22.10 -2.42 -2.28
N LEU A 198 21.45 -1.53 -3.03
CA LEU A 198 22.12 -0.65 -4.01
C LEU A 198 22.85 0.54 -3.36
N ALA A 199 22.57 0.84 -2.10
CA ALA A 199 23.21 1.93 -1.34
C ALA A 199 24.53 1.52 -0.64
N TYR A 200 24.90 0.23 -0.69
CA TYR A 200 26.12 -0.35 -0.13
C TYR A 200 26.92 -1.06 -1.23
#